data_AF-A0A955CDS5-F1
#
_entry.id   AF-A0A955CDS5-F1
#
_cell.length_a   1.000
_cell.length_b   1.000
_cell.length_c   1.000
_cell.angle_alpha   90.00
_cell.angle_beta   90.00
_cell.angle_gamma   90.00
#
_symmetry.space_group_name_H-M   'P 1'
#
loop_
_entity.id
_entity.type
_entity.pdbx_description
1 polymer ?
#
loop_
_entity_poly.entity_id
_entity_poly.type
_entity_poly.pdbx_seq_one_letter_code
_entity_poly.pdbx_strand_id
1 'polypeptide(L)'
;GNLFARASAGAGGEIYRLDRHPSISQHPVTPMRESDLRIHLGRQTNFAIGLFDVLQYSRPAAEQLAKLETLAKDFDIVLFDALEPQHLAQIGELLDEGAAPQTPRFSIGSSAVESALGPLWQRRDQLRPAEGWPNVAANSPLLVLSGSCSPITGTQIAHAAQQGFVEVRVDAAEIFADAAAADRLLAQAGDLCVQGLASGRSVAVHTSQGNSDPRIASTLQAALDAAPSQQDDATGVQTHISATLGRFLGSLAARCREDANANRICVAGGDTSSHAARAMGIDALTMIKPYVTGAPLCQVSAPGCPLDGCQVNFKGGQVGAVDYFTGLADFS
;
A
#
# COMPACT_ATOMS: atom_id res chain seq x y z
N GLY A 1 -13.74 9.42 19.50
CA GLY A 1 -13.52 7.96 19.58
C GLY A 1 -12.03 7.72 19.60
N ASN A 2 -11.57 6.77 20.43
CA ASN A 2 -10.17 6.38 20.45
C ASN A 2 -9.90 5.37 19.34
N LEU A 3 -8.82 5.55 18.58
CA LEU A 3 -8.38 4.59 17.57
C LEU A 3 -7.48 3.51 18.18
N PHE A 4 -7.66 2.27 17.72
CA PHE A 4 -6.89 1.10 18.15
C PHE A 4 -6.28 0.38 16.94
N ALA A 5 -5.13 -0.25 17.13
CA ALA A 5 -4.46 -1.05 16.11
C ALA A 5 -3.74 -2.25 16.72
N ARG A 6 -3.55 -3.29 15.92
CA ARG A 6 -2.89 -4.53 16.32
C ARG A 6 -1.39 -4.49 16.00
N ALA A 7 -0.53 -4.92 16.92
CA ALA A 7 0.93 -4.85 16.76
C ALA A 7 1.56 -5.87 15.79
N SER A 8 0.77 -6.69 15.11
CA SER A 8 1.26 -7.58 14.05
C SER A 8 0.24 -7.71 12.92
N ALA A 9 0.74 -7.87 11.70
CA ALA A 9 -0.08 -8.26 10.56
C ALA A 9 -0.56 -9.71 10.76
N GLY A 10 -1.83 -9.88 11.18
CA GLY A 10 -2.46 -11.19 11.40
C GLY A 10 -3.34 -11.25 12.64
N ALA A 11 -4.01 -12.39 12.86
CA ALA A 11 -5.02 -12.53 13.92
C ALA A 11 -4.44 -12.65 15.36
N GLY A 12 -3.13 -12.82 15.52
CA GLY A 12 -2.49 -13.19 16.80
C GLY A 12 -1.87 -12.06 17.63
N GLY A 13 -1.81 -10.83 17.13
CA GLY A 13 -1.17 -9.71 17.85
C GLY A 13 -2.06 -9.08 18.93
N GLU A 14 -1.44 -8.46 19.93
CA GLU A 14 -2.14 -7.65 20.94
C GLU A 14 -2.68 -6.35 20.32
N ILE A 15 -3.84 -5.89 20.80
CA ILE A 15 -4.49 -4.65 20.37
C ILE A 15 -4.06 -3.52 21.30
N TYR A 16 -3.52 -2.46 20.73
CA TYR A 16 -3.10 -1.26 21.45
C TYR A 16 -3.97 -0.08 21.04
N ARG A 17 -4.18 0.83 21.98
CA ARG A 17 -4.59 2.19 21.64
C ARG A 17 -3.48 2.82 20.78
N LEU A 18 -3.84 3.55 19.73
CA LEU A 18 -2.89 3.91 18.67
C LEU A 18 -1.70 4.74 19.18
N ASP A 19 -1.92 5.57 20.19
CA ASP A 19 -0.92 6.38 20.89
C ASP A 19 0.03 5.58 21.80
N ARG A 20 -0.29 4.30 22.05
CA ARG A 20 0.52 3.36 22.83
C ARG A 20 1.06 2.21 21.98
N HIS A 21 0.73 2.20 20.69
CA HIS A 21 1.13 1.12 19.80
C HIS A 21 2.65 1.15 19.61
N PRO A 22 3.38 0.02 19.79
CA PRO A 22 4.84 0.00 19.85
C PRO A 22 5.52 0.55 18.59
N SER A 23 4.94 0.30 17.41
CA SER A 23 5.42 0.88 16.14
C SER A 23 4.78 2.24 15.80
N ILE A 24 3.45 2.36 15.71
CA ILE A 24 2.77 3.58 15.24
C ILE A 24 3.01 4.81 16.13
N SER A 25 3.10 4.64 17.46
CA SER A 25 3.37 5.79 18.35
C SER A 25 4.76 6.40 18.18
N GLN A 26 5.69 5.63 17.64
CA GLN A 26 7.08 6.00 17.39
C GLN A 26 7.40 5.99 15.88
N HIS A 27 6.37 6.05 15.03
CA HIS A 27 6.57 6.00 13.58
C HIS A 27 7.51 7.14 13.15
N PRO A 28 8.55 6.88 12.32
CA PRO A 28 9.59 7.84 12.04
C PRO A 28 9.08 9.11 11.36
N VAL A 29 8.00 9.01 10.58
CA VAL A 29 7.44 10.14 9.81
C VAL A 29 6.17 10.71 10.47
N THR A 30 5.33 9.86 11.05
CA THR A 30 3.98 10.23 11.50
C THR A 30 3.67 9.62 12.87
N PRO A 31 4.42 9.97 13.92
CA PRO A 31 4.24 9.36 15.24
C PRO A 31 2.85 9.70 15.80
N MET A 32 2.03 8.69 16.07
CA MET A 32 0.72 8.90 16.67
C MET A 32 0.86 9.05 18.19
N ARG A 33 0.68 10.26 18.72
CA ARG A 33 0.77 10.54 20.17
C ARG A 33 -0.56 10.84 20.84
N GLU A 34 -1.64 10.83 20.07
CA GLU A 34 -3.00 11.05 20.51
C GLU A 34 -3.86 10.01 19.81
N SER A 35 -4.78 9.36 20.52
CA SER A 35 -5.65 8.34 19.93
C SER A 35 -7.10 8.77 19.84
N ASP A 36 -7.53 9.77 20.62
CA ASP A 36 -8.84 10.39 20.41
C ASP A 36 -8.78 11.22 19.13
N LEU A 37 -9.43 10.72 18.08
CA LEU A 37 -9.42 11.35 16.77
C LEU A 37 -10.00 12.78 16.79
N ARG A 38 -10.87 13.11 17.75
CA ARG A 38 -11.37 14.48 17.91
C ARG A 38 -10.26 15.44 18.30
N ILE A 39 -9.42 15.04 19.26
CA ILE A 39 -8.29 15.85 19.71
C ILE A 39 -7.20 15.86 18.64
N HIS A 40 -6.90 14.71 18.04
CA HIS A 40 -5.87 14.61 17.01
C HIS A 40 -6.19 15.48 15.78
N LEU A 41 -7.39 15.31 15.20
CA LEU A 41 -7.81 16.07 14.02
C LEU A 41 -8.10 17.54 14.37
N GLY A 42 -8.58 17.84 15.58
CA GLY A 42 -8.78 19.22 16.04
C GLY A 42 -7.49 20.04 16.14
N ARG A 43 -6.31 19.43 16.06
CA ARG A 43 -5.02 20.14 15.91
C ARG A 43 -4.72 20.56 14.46
N GLN A 44 -5.46 20.03 13.49
CA GLN A 44 -5.22 20.20 12.05
C GLN A 44 -6.33 21.02 11.37
N THR A 45 -7.43 21.30 12.07
CA THR A 45 -8.57 22.06 11.54
C THR A 45 -9.28 22.82 12.65
N ASN A 46 -10.04 23.86 12.26
CA ASN A 46 -10.91 24.63 13.16
C ASN A 46 -12.36 24.11 13.17
N PHE A 47 -12.67 23.07 12.41
CA PHE A 47 -14.00 22.46 12.39
C PHE A 47 -14.34 21.80 13.74
N ALA A 48 -15.59 21.98 14.19
CA ALA A 48 -16.10 21.34 15.40
C ALA A 48 -16.34 19.83 15.14
N ILE A 49 -15.80 18.98 16.02
CA ILE A 49 -15.80 17.52 15.83
C ILE A 49 -16.63 16.82 16.91
N GLY A 50 -17.77 16.28 16.51
CA GLY A 50 -18.67 15.47 17.31
C GLY A 50 -18.37 13.97 17.23
N LEU A 51 -19.05 13.19 18.06
CA LEU A 51 -18.95 11.73 18.08
C LEU A 51 -20.33 11.09 18.16
N PHE A 52 -20.62 10.22 17.19
CA PHE A 52 -21.64 9.19 17.27
C PHE A 52 -21.01 7.95 17.91
N ASP A 53 -21.17 7.84 19.24
CA ASP A 53 -20.52 6.79 20.03
C ASP A 53 -21.21 5.42 19.89
N VAL A 54 -20.52 4.38 20.35
CA VAL A 54 -20.98 2.99 20.24
C VAL A 54 -22.32 2.72 20.96
N LEU A 55 -22.70 3.51 21.96
CA LEU A 55 -23.94 3.29 22.73
C LEU A 55 -25.18 3.66 21.92
N GLN A 56 -25.02 4.45 20.87
CA GLN A 56 -26.13 4.85 20.01
C GLN A 56 -26.66 3.67 19.19
N TYR A 57 -25.82 2.69 18.85
CA TYR A 57 -26.21 1.57 17.98
C TYR A 57 -27.26 0.63 18.58
N SER A 58 -27.38 0.60 19.91
CA SER A 58 -28.40 -0.20 20.62
C SER A 58 -29.79 0.44 20.61
N ARG A 59 -29.93 1.67 20.12
CA ARG A 59 -31.20 2.39 20.07
C ARG A 59 -32.01 2.02 18.82
N PRO A 60 -33.32 2.26 18.77
CA PRO A 60 -34.10 2.14 17.54
C PRO A 60 -33.53 3.02 16.40
N ALA A 61 -33.68 2.58 15.15
CA ALA A 61 -33.11 3.28 13.98
C ALA A 61 -33.53 4.75 13.88
N ALA A 62 -34.80 5.07 14.15
CA ALA A 62 -35.29 6.45 14.16
C ALA A 62 -34.56 7.34 15.20
N GLU A 63 -34.22 6.78 16.37
CA GLU A 63 -33.46 7.51 17.40
C GLU A 63 -31.98 7.67 17.01
N GLN A 64 -31.40 6.69 16.30
CA GLN A 64 -30.05 6.80 15.75
C GLN A 64 -29.98 7.96 14.75
N LEU A 65 -30.93 8.04 13.81
CA LEU A 65 -30.99 9.11 12.83
C LEU A 65 -31.19 10.48 13.49
N ALA A 66 -32.16 10.61 14.41
CA ALA A 66 -32.39 11.85 15.13
C ALA A 66 -31.16 12.31 15.95
N LYS A 67 -30.42 11.36 16.52
CA LYS A 67 -29.15 11.67 17.21
C LYS A 67 -28.11 12.20 16.23
N LEU A 68 -27.96 11.58 15.06
CA LEU A 68 -27.04 12.04 14.03
C LEU A 68 -27.40 13.44 13.51
N GLU A 69 -28.69 13.71 13.27
CA GLU A 69 -29.16 15.04 12.86
C GLU A 69 -28.89 16.11 13.93
N THR A 70 -29.02 15.75 15.21
CA THR A 70 -28.67 16.65 16.32
C THR A 70 -27.17 16.94 16.30
N LEU A 71 -26.32 15.91 16.17
CA LEU A 71 -24.88 16.11 16.08
C LEU A 71 -24.48 16.95 14.86
N ALA A 72 -25.13 16.75 13.71
CA ALA A 72 -24.85 17.50 12.49
C ALA A 72 -25.26 18.99 12.56
N LYS A 73 -26.08 19.39 13.54
CA LYS A 73 -26.39 20.80 13.83
C LYS A 73 -25.32 21.46 14.69
N ASP A 74 -24.73 20.69 15.60
CA ASP A 74 -23.79 21.19 16.61
C ASP A 74 -22.32 21.07 16.17
N PHE A 75 -22.04 20.20 15.19
CA PHE A 75 -20.69 19.85 14.76
C PHE A 75 -20.56 19.82 13.24
N ASP A 76 -19.44 20.32 12.73
CA ASP A 76 -19.08 20.29 11.31
C ASP A 76 -18.67 18.88 10.86
N ILE A 77 -18.06 18.10 11.76
CA ILE A 77 -17.58 16.73 11.51
C ILE A 77 -18.19 15.82 12.57
N VAL A 78 -18.77 14.69 12.14
CA VAL A 78 -19.24 13.65 13.05
C VAL A 78 -18.43 12.38 12.82
N LEU A 79 -17.69 11.97 13.84
CA LEU A 79 -17.01 10.66 13.85
C LEU A 79 -17.98 9.57 14.27
N PHE A 80 -17.81 8.36 13.73
CA PHE A 80 -18.54 7.16 14.14
C PHE A 80 -17.58 6.19 14.83
N ASP A 81 -17.92 5.74 16.03
CA ASP A 81 -17.21 4.60 16.63
C ASP A 81 -17.63 3.31 15.90
N ALA A 82 -16.70 2.38 15.72
CA ALA A 82 -16.97 1.04 15.21
C ALA A 82 -16.10 0.01 15.94
N LEU A 83 -16.70 -1.08 16.41
CA LEU A 83 -16.02 -2.16 17.12
C LEU A 83 -16.21 -3.49 16.41
N GLU A 84 -17.38 -3.68 15.78
CA GLU A 84 -17.79 -4.94 15.18
C GLU A 84 -18.35 -4.70 13.77
N PRO A 85 -18.28 -5.71 12.88
CA PRO A 85 -18.79 -5.58 11.50
C PRO A 85 -20.25 -5.13 11.41
N GLN A 86 -21.10 -5.50 12.38
CA GLN A 86 -22.50 -5.09 12.43
C GLN A 86 -22.69 -3.57 12.54
N HIS A 87 -21.76 -2.86 13.19
CA HIS A 87 -21.82 -1.39 13.26
C HIS A 87 -21.63 -0.76 11.87
N LEU A 88 -20.84 -1.38 10.98
CA LEU A 88 -20.66 -0.86 9.62
C LEU A 88 -21.96 -0.88 8.82
N ALA A 89 -22.81 -1.89 9.00
CA ALA A 89 -24.12 -1.94 8.35
C ALA A 89 -25.00 -0.77 8.80
N GLN A 90 -25.02 -0.49 10.11
CA GLN A 90 -25.81 0.63 10.68
C GLN A 90 -25.26 1.99 10.26
N ILE A 91 -23.92 2.15 10.26
CA ILE A 91 -23.25 3.36 9.76
C ILE A 91 -23.63 3.58 8.29
N GLY A 92 -23.66 2.53 7.47
CA GLY A 92 -24.06 2.61 6.06
C GLY A 92 -25.46 3.22 5.90
N GLU A 93 -26.45 2.71 6.63
CA GLU A 93 -27.82 3.25 6.59
C GLU A 93 -27.84 4.73 7.02
N LEU A 94 -27.13 5.09 8.10
CA LEU A 94 -27.05 6.45 8.62
C LEU A 94 -26.36 7.46 7.67
N LEU A 95 -25.33 7.00 6.95
CA LEU A 95 -24.63 7.80 5.95
C LEU A 95 -25.50 8.04 4.72
N ASP A 96 -26.20 7.01 4.24
CA ASP A 96 -27.01 7.05 3.02
C ASP A 96 -28.35 7.78 3.23
N GLU A 97 -29.11 7.46 4.28
CA GLU A 97 -30.40 8.10 4.58
C GLU A 97 -30.27 9.60 4.85
N GLY A 98 -29.14 9.99 5.44
CA GLY A 98 -28.88 11.38 5.76
C GLY A 98 -28.39 12.22 4.58
N ALA A 99 -28.10 11.61 3.44
CA ALA A 99 -27.68 12.30 2.22
C ALA A 99 -28.89 12.57 1.31
N ALA A 100 -28.98 13.80 0.79
CA ALA A 100 -29.96 14.15 -0.23
C ALA A 100 -29.27 14.98 -1.33
N PRO A 101 -29.78 15.01 -2.57
CA PRO A 101 -29.16 15.78 -3.67
C PRO A 101 -28.92 17.26 -3.33
N GLN A 102 -29.78 17.86 -2.50
CA GLN A 102 -29.67 19.25 -2.08
C GLN A 102 -28.78 19.47 -0.85
N THR A 103 -28.46 18.39 -0.13
CA THR A 103 -27.61 18.39 1.07
C THR A 103 -26.68 17.19 1.02
N PRO A 104 -25.72 17.16 0.07
CA PRO A 104 -24.79 16.06 -0.03
C PRO A 104 -23.94 15.98 1.24
N ARG A 105 -23.71 14.77 1.73
CA ARG A 105 -22.78 14.53 2.83
C ARG A 105 -21.41 14.17 2.27
N PHE A 106 -20.37 14.65 2.92
CA PHE A 106 -18.99 14.32 2.59
C PHE A 106 -18.45 13.30 3.61
N SER A 107 -18.09 12.11 3.14
CA SER A 107 -17.56 11.03 3.98
C SER A 107 -16.05 10.94 3.87
N ILE A 108 -15.37 10.82 5.01
CA ILE A 108 -13.92 10.61 5.10
C ILE A 108 -13.68 9.35 5.95
N GLY A 109 -12.87 8.43 5.46
CA GLY A 109 -12.47 7.24 6.21
C GLY A 109 -11.60 6.30 5.39
N SER A 110 -11.23 5.17 5.99
CA SER A 110 -10.59 4.06 5.27
C SER A 110 -11.62 3.31 4.42
N SER A 111 -11.23 2.14 3.89
CA SER A 111 -12.15 1.20 3.23
C SER A 111 -13.36 0.77 4.08
N ALA A 112 -13.40 1.12 5.37
CA ALA A 112 -14.58 0.95 6.22
C ALA A 112 -15.82 1.71 5.70
N VAL A 113 -15.63 2.89 5.07
CA VAL A 113 -16.74 3.66 4.48
C VAL A 113 -17.35 2.88 3.32
N GLU A 114 -16.50 2.37 2.42
CA GLU A 114 -16.90 1.53 1.29
C GLU A 114 -17.53 0.21 1.77
N SER A 115 -17.01 -0.37 2.86
CA SER A 115 -17.54 -1.59 3.48
C SER A 115 -18.90 -1.38 4.14
N ALA A 116 -19.23 -0.14 4.53
CA ALA A 116 -20.53 0.23 5.07
C ALA A 116 -21.56 0.49 3.95
N LEU A 117 -21.19 1.30 2.94
CA LEU A 117 -22.09 1.74 1.88
C LEU A 117 -22.26 0.71 0.76
N GLY A 118 -21.21 -0.03 0.39
CA GLY A 118 -21.24 -0.99 -0.72
C GLY A 118 -22.30 -2.08 -0.55
N PRO A 119 -22.30 -2.84 0.57
CA PRO A 119 -23.34 -3.84 0.82
C PRO A 119 -24.75 -3.25 0.93
N LEU A 120 -24.88 -2.00 1.40
CA LEU A 120 -26.17 -1.31 1.43
C LEU A 120 -26.68 -1.04 0.01
N TRP A 121 -25.87 -0.42 -0.84
CA TRP A 121 -26.25 -0.13 -2.22
C TRP A 121 -26.51 -1.39 -3.04
N GLN A 122 -25.84 -2.51 -2.72
CA GLN A 122 -26.18 -3.82 -3.29
C GLN A 122 -27.58 -4.28 -2.87
N ARG A 123 -27.92 -4.20 -1.57
CA ARG A 123 -29.28 -4.56 -1.08
C ARG A 123 -30.37 -3.66 -1.65
N ARG A 124 -30.04 -2.43 -2.05
CA ARG A 124 -30.95 -1.45 -2.66
C ARG A 124 -30.96 -1.47 -4.18
N ASP A 125 -30.29 -2.44 -4.82
CA ASP A 125 -30.13 -2.55 -6.29
C ASP A 125 -29.50 -1.31 -6.96
N GLN A 126 -28.78 -0.49 -6.20
CA GLN A 126 -28.07 0.71 -6.66
C GLN A 126 -26.63 0.41 -7.09
N LEU A 127 -26.06 -0.67 -6.56
CA LEU A 127 -24.73 -1.16 -6.92
C LEU A 127 -24.83 -2.62 -7.34
N ARG A 128 -24.38 -2.93 -8.55
CA ARG A 128 -24.21 -4.32 -8.97
C ARG A 128 -22.81 -4.80 -8.57
N PRO A 129 -22.67 -5.96 -7.93
CA PRO A 129 -21.36 -6.54 -7.70
C PRO A 129 -20.68 -6.84 -9.05
N ALA A 130 -19.35 -6.80 -9.08
CA ALA A 130 -18.61 -7.24 -10.26
C ALA A 130 -18.90 -8.73 -10.53
N GLU A 131 -19.48 -9.03 -11.69
CA GLU A 131 -19.77 -10.40 -12.11
C GLU A 131 -18.52 -11.05 -12.71
N GLY A 132 -17.87 -11.91 -11.92
CA GLY A 132 -16.69 -12.65 -12.35
C GLY A 132 -15.44 -11.78 -12.49
N TRP A 133 -14.30 -12.33 -12.10
CA TRP A 133 -13.01 -11.72 -12.42
C TRP A 133 -12.53 -12.29 -13.75
N PRO A 134 -11.92 -11.48 -14.63
CA PRO A 134 -11.32 -12.00 -15.85
C PRO A 134 -10.33 -13.12 -15.53
N ASN A 135 -10.28 -14.14 -16.38
CA ASN A 135 -9.23 -15.14 -16.30
C ASN A 135 -7.90 -14.45 -16.56
N VAL A 136 -6.97 -14.63 -15.62
CA VAL A 136 -5.62 -14.12 -15.75
C VAL A 136 -4.78 -15.25 -16.34
N ALA A 137 -3.98 -14.97 -17.37
CA ALA A 137 -3.10 -15.99 -17.94
C ALA A 137 -2.24 -16.63 -16.84
N ALA A 138 -2.32 -17.95 -16.70
CA ALA A 138 -1.51 -18.70 -15.75
C ALA A 138 -0.03 -18.65 -16.14
N ASN A 139 0.86 -18.76 -15.14
CA ASN A 139 2.29 -19.04 -15.32
C ASN A 139 3.06 -18.01 -16.17
N SER A 140 2.74 -16.72 -16.02
CA SER A 140 3.64 -15.66 -16.51
C SER A 140 4.82 -15.56 -15.54
N PRO A 141 6.08 -15.60 -16.00
CA PRO A 141 7.23 -15.25 -15.18
C PRO A 141 6.98 -13.93 -14.46
N LEU A 142 7.18 -13.94 -13.15
CA LEU A 142 6.97 -12.78 -12.28
C LEU A 142 8.30 -12.03 -12.14
N LEU A 143 8.27 -10.72 -12.37
CA LEU A 143 9.35 -9.82 -11.98
C LEU A 143 9.00 -9.17 -10.64
N VAL A 144 9.70 -9.55 -9.56
CA VAL A 144 9.58 -8.92 -8.25
C VAL A 144 10.65 -7.82 -8.13
N LEU A 145 10.22 -6.62 -7.75
CA LEU A 145 11.05 -5.44 -7.52
C LEU A 145 10.85 -4.98 -6.07
N SER A 146 11.77 -5.33 -5.18
CA SER A 146 11.64 -5.04 -3.75
C SER A 146 12.60 -3.95 -3.27
N GLY A 147 12.03 -2.84 -2.82
CA GLY A 147 12.72 -1.83 -1.99
C GLY A 147 12.44 -1.99 -0.49
N SER A 148 11.73 -3.06 -0.09
CA SER A 148 11.22 -3.21 1.28
C SER A 148 12.28 -3.70 2.27
N CYS A 149 12.48 -2.94 3.34
CA CYS A 149 13.28 -3.36 4.50
C CYS A 149 12.50 -4.25 5.50
N SER A 150 11.34 -4.82 5.11
CA SER A 150 10.53 -5.63 6.02
C SER A 150 11.07 -7.05 6.15
N PRO A 151 11.17 -7.62 7.38
CA PRO A 151 11.60 -9.01 7.56
C PRO A 151 10.75 -10.03 6.80
N ILE A 152 9.42 -9.86 6.74
CA ILE A 152 8.55 -10.81 6.03
C ILE A 152 8.80 -10.78 4.51
N THR A 153 9.08 -9.60 3.92
CA THR A 153 9.49 -9.51 2.51
C THR A 153 10.82 -10.24 2.27
N GLY A 154 11.77 -10.12 3.20
CA GLY A 154 13.02 -10.88 3.16
C GLY A 154 12.79 -12.40 3.15
N THR A 155 11.91 -12.90 4.02
CA THR A 155 11.53 -14.32 4.04
C THR A 155 10.83 -14.75 2.75
N GLN A 156 9.96 -13.92 2.19
CA GLN A 156 9.28 -14.19 0.91
C GLN A 156 10.27 -14.28 -0.26
N ILE A 157 11.28 -13.38 -0.31
CA ILE A 157 12.35 -13.43 -1.32
C ILE A 157 13.16 -14.72 -1.17
N ALA A 158 13.57 -15.06 0.06
CA ALA A 158 14.34 -16.28 0.32
C ALA A 158 13.56 -17.54 -0.07
N HIS A 159 12.26 -17.59 0.22
CA HIS A 159 11.39 -18.67 -0.20
C HIS A 159 11.28 -18.76 -1.73
N ALA A 160 11.07 -17.64 -2.41
CA ALA A 160 10.98 -17.61 -3.88
C ALA A 160 12.28 -18.12 -4.54
N ALA A 161 13.44 -17.73 -4.01
CA ALA A 161 14.74 -18.21 -4.48
C ALA A 161 14.88 -19.74 -4.33
N GLN A 162 14.43 -20.29 -3.20
CA GLN A 162 14.39 -21.75 -2.98
C GLN A 162 13.45 -22.47 -3.95
N GLN A 163 12.42 -21.79 -4.46
CA GLN A 163 11.48 -22.31 -5.46
C GLN A 163 11.92 -22.03 -6.91
N GLY A 164 13.17 -21.57 -7.12
CA GLY A 164 13.76 -21.45 -8.46
C GLY A 164 13.66 -20.06 -9.09
N PHE A 165 13.25 -19.03 -8.36
CA PHE A 165 13.39 -17.65 -8.83
C PHE A 165 14.88 -17.31 -8.97
N VAL A 166 15.21 -16.51 -9.98
CA VAL A 166 16.54 -15.89 -10.09
C VAL A 166 16.59 -14.72 -9.10
N GLU A 167 17.48 -14.78 -8.13
CA GLU A 167 17.71 -13.68 -7.19
C GLU A 167 18.71 -12.68 -7.77
N VAL A 168 18.31 -11.41 -7.86
CA VAL A 168 19.17 -10.30 -8.30
C VAL A 168 19.36 -9.34 -7.14
N ARG A 169 20.58 -9.33 -6.59
CA ARG A 169 20.93 -8.48 -5.45
C ARG A 169 21.45 -7.14 -5.98
N VAL A 170 20.85 -6.05 -5.52
CA VAL A 170 21.27 -4.68 -5.87
C VAL A 170 21.90 -4.05 -4.64
N ASP A 171 23.13 -3.56 -4.75
CA ASP A 171 23.72 -2.67 -3.74
C ASP A 171 23.30 -1.23 -4.06
N ALA A 172 22.26 -0.77 -3.38
CA ALA A 172 21.67 0.52 -3.65
C ALA A 172 22.59 1.72 -3.36
N ALA A 173 23.66 1.53 -2.57
CA ALA A 173 24.65 2.58 -2.33
C ALA A 173 25.31 3.06 -3.63
N GLU A 174 25.53 2.15 -4.60
CA GLU A 174 26.14 2.48 -5.89
C GLU A 174 25.29 3.45 -6.74
N ILE A 175 23.97 3.49 -6.52
CA ILE A 175 23.07 4.41 -7.23
C ILE A 175 23.37 5.87 -6.84
N PHE A 176 23.89 6.11 -5.64
CA PHE A 176 24.19 7.43 -5.11
C PHE A 176 25.63 7.89 -5.38
N ALA A 177 26.49 7.02 -5.92
CA ALA A 177 27.89 7.35 -6.17
C ALA A 177 28.04 8.39 -7.30
N ASP A 178 27.56 8.06 -8.50
CA ASP A 178 27.44 8.96 -9.63
C ASP A 178 26.50 8.37 -10.70
N ALA A 179 26.14 9.17 -11.72
CA ALA A 179 25.24 8.75 -12.79
C ALA A 179 25.77 7.54 -13.59
N ALA A 180 27.09 7.49 -13.84
CA ALA A 180 27.69 6.39 -14.60
C ALA A 180 27.69 5.08 -13.79
N ALA A 181 27.83 5.14 -12.46
CA ALA A 181 27.69 4.01 -11.57
C ALA A 181 26.25 3.49 -11.54
N ALA A 182 25.27 4.39 -11.43
CA ALA A 182 23.86 4.03 -11.51
C ALA A 182 23.51 3.35 -12.85
N ASP A 183 24.01 3.88 -13.98
CA ASP A 183 23.79 3.31 -15.30
C ASP A 183 24.43 1.91 -15.45
N ARG A 184 25.65 1.72 -14.94
CA ARG A 184 26.31 0.39 -14.92
C ARG A 184 25.54 -0.61 -14.09
N LEU A 185 25.05 -0.20 -12.91
CA LEU A 185 24.27 -1.06 -12.03
C LEU A 185 22.93 -1.45 -12.68
N LEU A 186 22.27 -0.50 -13.35
CA LEU A 186 21.03 -0.74 -14.10
C LEU A 186 21.27 -1.72 -15.26
N ALA A 187 22.38 -1.55 -15.98
CA ALA A 187 22.79 -2.45 -17.05
C ALA A 187 23.03 -3.88 -16.53
N GLN A 188 23.82 -4.03 -15.48
CA GLN A 188 24.14 -5.34 -14.89
C GLN A 188 22.91 -6.04 -14.31
N ALA A 189 22.14 -5.34 -13.48
CA ALA A 189 20.94 -5.91 -12.88
C ALA A 189 19.89 -6.26 -13.95
N GLY A 190 19.71 -5.40 -14.96
CA GLY A 190 18.78 -5.66 -16.04
C GLY A 190 19.20 -6.85 -16.92
N ASP A 191 20.50 -7.05 -17.19
CA ASP A 191 20.99 -8.22 -17.94
C ASP A 191 20.60 -9.53 -17.24
N LEU A 192 20.81 -9.59 -15.92
CA LEU A 192 20.44 -10.76 -15.10
C LEU A 192 18.92 -10.99 -15.10
N CYS A 193 18.14 -9.91 -15.00
CA CYS A 193 16.68 -10.00 -15.03
C CYS A 193 16.17 -10.49 -16.39
N VAL A 194 16.65 -9.91 -17.48
CA VAL A 194 16.29 -10.28 -18.85
C VAL A 194 16.66 -11.73 -19.13
N GLN A 195 17.86 -12.16 -18.73
CA GLN A 195 18.29 -13.56 -18.88
C GLN A 195 17.39 -14.52 -18.08
N GLY A 196 17.04 -14.16 -16.84
CA GLY A 196 16.14 -14.94 -15.99
C GLY A 196 14.75 -15.10 -16.62
N LEU A 197 14.13 -13.98 -16.98
CA LEU A 197 12.79 -13.95 -17.57
C LEU A 197 12.73 -14.63 -18.94
N ALA A 198 13.71 -14.40 -19.82
CA ALA A 198 13.80 -15.06 -21.13
C ALA A 198 13.99 -16.58 -21.02
N SER A 199 14.55 -17.06 -19.90
CA SER A 199 14.63 -18.50 -19.58
C SER A 199 13.35 -19.08 -18.98
N GLY A 200 12.25 -18.31 -18.93
CA GLY A 200 10.97 -18.71 -18.35
C GLY A 200 10.94 -18.72 -16.82
N ARG A 201 11.96 -18.17 -16.16
CA ARG A 201 12.03 -18.11 -14.70
C ARG A 201 11.58 -16.75 -14.20
N SER A 202 10.84 -16.75 -13.10
CA SER A 202 10.58 -15.54 -12.33
C SER A 202 11.87 -15.00 -11.71
N VAL A 203 11.92 -13.68 -11.49
CA VAL A 203 13.10 -12.98 -10.99
C VAL A 203 12.72 -12.15 -9.77
N ALA A 204 13.56 -12.15 -8.74
CA ALA A 204 13.41 -11.30 -7.57
C ALA A 204 14.59 -10.36 -7.41
N VAL A 205 14.37 -9.09 -7.74
CA VAL A 205 15.30 -7.98 -7.50
C VAL A 205 15.07 -7.41 -6.12
N HIS A 206 16.13 -7.19 -5.34
CA HIS A 206 16.00 -6.54 -4.04
C HIS A 206 17.21 -5.69 -3.65
N THR A 207 16.91 -4.58 -2.98
CA THR A 207 17.91 -3.66 -2.40
C THR A 207 18.20 -3.97 -0.93
N SER A 208 17.33 -4.73 -0.26
CA SER A 208 17.52 -5.23 1.10
C SER A 208 16.73 -6.53 1.34
N GLN A 209 17.12 -7.31 2.35
CA GLN A 209 16.43 -8.52 2.82
C GLN A 209 16.01 -8.40 4.28
N GLY A 210 15.41 -7.27 4.64
CA GLY A 210 14.91 -7.00 5.99
C GLY A 210 15.70 -5.92 6.72
N ASN A 211 15.25 -5.58 7.92
CA ASN A 211 15.67 -4.39 8.67
C ASN A 211 17.10 -4.49 9.25
N SER A 212 17.69 -5.68 9.27
CA SER A 212 19.08 -5.91 9.71
C SER A 212 20.06 -6.06 8.55
N ASP A 213 19.62 -5.84 7.31
CA ASP A 213 20.51 -5.93 6.14
C ASP A 213 21.53 -4.76 6.16
N PRO A 214 22.85 -5.05 6.15
CA PRO A 214 23.87 -4.01 6.19
C PRO A 214 23.79 -3.02 5.02
N ARG A 215 23.18 -3.42 3.89
CA ARG A 215 22.96 -2.54 2.73
C ARG A 215 22.08 -1.32 3.04
N ILE A 216 21.24 -1.40 4.07
CA ILE A 216 20.42 -0.26 4.50
C ILE A 216 21.30 0.86 5.02
N ALA A 217 22.28 0.53 5.86
CA ALA A 217 23.21 1.50 6.43
C ALA A 217 24.13 2.09 5.36
N SER A 218 24.64 1.27 4.43
CA SER A 218 25.46 1.77 3.31
C SER A 218 24.67 2.70 2.39
N THR A 219 23.43 2.36 2.07
CA THR A 219 22.54 3.19 1.24
C THR A 219 22.24 4.53 1.90
N LEU A 220 21.95 4.52 3.22
CA LEU A 220 21.73 5.74 3.98
C LEU A 220 22.97 6.64 3.95
N GLN A 221 24.15 6.09 4.22
CA GLN A 221 25.39 6.86 4.21
C GLN A 221 25.68 7.45 2.83
N ALA A 222 25.56 6.65 1.77
CA ALA A 222 25.79 7.12 0.41
C ALA A 222 24.81 8.24 -0.01
N ALA A 223 23.54 8.15 0.40
CA ALA A 223 22.56 9.20 0.15
C ALA A 223 22.87 10.50 0.89
N LEU A 224 23.35 10.42 2.15
CA LEU A 224 23.77 11.58 2.94
C LEU A 224 25.02 12.25 2.35
N ASP A 225 25.95 11.46 1.80
CA ASP A 225 27.16 11.96 1.16
C ASP A 225 26.86 12.65 -0.18
N ALA A 226 25.92 12.10 -0.96
CA ALA A 226 25.50 12.64 -2.25
C ALA A 226 24.63 13.91 -2.15
N ALA A 227 23.90 14.08 -1.05
CA ALA A 227 23.04 15.24 -0.81
C ALA A 227 23.27 15.85 0.59
N PRO A 228 24.41 16.52 0.85
CA PRO A 228 24.75 17.03 2.17
C PRO A 228 23.73 18.02 2.74
N SER A 229 23.04 18.76 1.86
CA SER A 229 21.99 19.72 2.23
C SER A 229 20.73 19.10 2.83
N GLN A 230 20.57 17.77 2.77
CA GLN A 230 19.44 17.05 3.36
C GLN A 230 19.78 16.41 4.72
N GLN A 231 21.02 16.52 5.20
CA GLN A 231 21.48 15.84 6.42
C GLN A 231 20.68 16.21 7.69
N ASP A 232 20.13 17.42 7.76
CA ASP A 232 19.40 17.92 8.93
C ASP A 232 17.93 17.46 8.99
N ASP A 233 17.40 16.85 7.92
CA ASP A 233 16.02 16.36 7.86
C ASP A 233 15.96 14.86 7.51
N ALA A 234 15.81 14.04 8.54
CA ALA A 234 15.67 12.59 8.41
C ALA A 234 14.49 12.19 7.49
N THR A 235 13.42 12.99 7.44
CA THR A 235 12.27 12.74 6.56
C THR A 235 12.63 13.02 5.10
N GLY A 236 13.38 14.10 4.86
CA GLY A 236 13.92 14.47 3.56
C GLY A 236 14.82 13.38 2.98
N VAL A 237 15.76 12.88 3.78
CA VAL A 237 16.69 11.80 3.36
C VAL A 237 15.94 10.51 3.01
N GLN A 238 15.01 10.07 3.86
CA GLN A 238 14.22 8.87 3.59
C GLN A 238 13.37 9.00 2.31
N THR A 239 12.81 10.18 2.08
CA THR A 239 12.05 10.49 0.86
C THR A 239 12.96 10.45 -0.37
N HIS A 240 14.15 11.04 -0.28
CA HIS A 240 15.14 11.01 -1.35
C HIS A 240 15.59 9.59 -1.70
N ILE A 241 15.90 8.77 -0.69
CA ILE A 241 16.25 7.36 -0.87
C ILE A 241 15.10 6.62 -1.57
N SER A 242 13.88 6.74 -1.04
CA SER A 242 12.69 6.07 -1.59
C SER A 242 12.42 6.48 -3.04
N ALA A 243 12.61 7.75 -3.38
CA ALA A 243 12.46 8.27 -4.73
C ALA A 243 13.52 7.74 -5.69
N THR A 244 14.79 7.72 -5.27
CA THR A 244 15.90 7.22 -6.07
C THR A 244 15.78 5.72 -6.32
N LEU A 245 15.48 4.94 -5.28
CA LEU A 245 15.20 3.50 -5.41
C LEU A 245 13.99 3.22 -6.30
N GLY A 246 12.92 3.98 -6.13
CA GLY A 246 11.71 3.82 -6.95
C GLY A 246 11.99 4.07 -8.42
N ARG A 247 12.75 5.12 -8.77
CA ARG A 247 13.17 5.38 -10.15
C ARG A 247 14.01 4.24 -10.71
N PHE A 248 15.01 3.77 -9.97
CA PHE A 248 15.87 2.67 -10.40
C PHE A 248 15.07 1.38 -10.68
N LEU A 249 14.19 0.98 -9.74
CA LEU A 249 13.35 -0.21 -9.90
C LEU A 249 12.34 -0.04 -11.04
N GLY A 250 11.76 1.15 -11.23
CA GLY A 250 10.88 1.45 -12.35
C GLY A 250 11.59 1.33 -13.71
N SER A 251 12.83 1.82 -13.81
CA SER A 251 13.67 1.65 -15.01
C SER A 251 13.99 0.17 -15.29
N LEU A 252 14.24 -0.64 -14.25
CA LEU A 252 14.39 -2.09 -14.42
C LEU A 252 13.12 -2.75 -14.94
N ALA A 253 11.93 -2.36 -14.44
CA ALA A 253 10.66 -2.85 -14.96
C ALA A 253 10.51 -2.53 -16.46
N ALA A 254 10.75 -1.28 -16.87
CA ALA A 254 10.64 -0.86 -18.26
C ALA A 254 11.59 -1.66 -19.16
N ARG A 255 12.85 -1.80 -18.75
CA ARG A 255 13.83 -2.59 -19.49
C ARG A 255 13.45 -4.07 -19.60
N CYS A 256 13.03 -4.70 -18.51
CA CYS A 256 12.61 -6.11 -18.54
C CYS A 256 11.36 -6.34 -19.40
N ARG A 257 10.49 -5.32 -19.48
CA ARG A 257 9.34 -5.33 -20.37
C ARG A 257 9.76 -5.27 -21.83
N GLU A 258 10.67 -4.37 -22.19
CA GLU A 258 11.18 -4.20 -23.56
C GLU A 258 11.99 -5.42 -24.03
N ASP A 259 12.93 -5.89 -23.20
CA ASP A 259 13.95 -6.86 -23.60
C ASP A 259 13.50 -8.32 -23.38
N ALA A 260 12.55 -8.58 -22.48
CA ALA A 260 12.12 -9.94 -22.10
C ALA A 260 10.59 -10.12 -22.03
N ASN A 261 9.79 -9.13 -22.44
CA ASN A 261 8.33 -9.18 -22.40
C ASN A 261 7.78 -9.55 -21.00
N ALA A 262 8.36 -8.95 -19.94
CA ALA A 262 7.84 -9.09 -18.58
C ALA A 262 6.37 -8.61 -18.53
N ASN A 263 5.42 -9.53 -18.32
CA ASN A 263 3.99 -9.22 -18.33
C ASN A 263 3.39 -9.09 -16.93
N ARG A 264 4.04 -9.67 -15.91
CA ARG A 264 3.59 -9.63 -14.52
C ARG A 264 4.70 -9.11 -13.62
N ILE A 265 4.40 -8.02 -12.92
CA ILE A 265 5.35 -7.29 -12.08
C ILE A 265 4.78 -7.18 -10.68
N CYS A 266 5.60 -7.44 -9.67
CA CYS A 266 5.28 -7.16 -8.27
C CYS A 266 6.25 -6.11 -7.74
N VAL A 267 5.74 -4.99 -7.24
CA VAL A 267 6.56 -3.99 -6.55
C VAL A 267 6.28 -4.10 -5.05
N ALA A 268 7.33 -4.39 -4.27
CA ALA A 268 7.23 -4.59 -2.83
C ALA A 268 7.92 -3.46 -2.05
N GLY A 269 7.15 -2.80 -1.17
CA GLY A 269 7.62 -1.69 -0.34
C GLY A 269 6.66 -0.51 -0.37
N GLY A 270 6.35 0.08 0.79
CA GLY A 270 5.39 1.17 0.92
C GLY A 270 5.84 2.41 0.14
N ASP A 271 6.88 3.10 0.63
CA ASP A 271 7.31 4.38 0.07
C ASP A 271 7.86 4.23 -1.37
N THR A 272 8.65 3.18 -1.61
CA THR A 272 9.27 2.89 -2.92
C THR A 272 8.23 2.61 -4.01
N SER A 273 7.08 2.00 -3.68
CA SER A 273 6.07 1.62 -4.68
C SER A 273 5.51 2.80 -5.45
N SER A 274 5.22 3.92 -4.76
CA SER A 274 4.64 5.10 -5.40
C SER A 274 5.63 5.77 -6.36
N HIS A 275 6.93 5.72 -6.04
CA HIS A 275 7.97 6.26 -6.91
C HIS A 275 8.25 5.34 -8.10
N ALA A 276 8.25 4.03 -7.88
CA ALA A 276 8.35 3.05 -8.96
C ALA A 276 7.17 3.15 -9.93
N ALA A 277 5.94 3.26 -9.44
CA ALA A 277 4.75 3.42 -10.28
C ALA A 277 4.86 4.65 -11.20
N ARG A 278 5.33 5.79 -10.68
CA ARG A 278 5.57 7.00 -11.48
C ARG A 278 6.68 6.81 -12.51
N ALA A 279 7.78 6.17 -12.13
CA ALA A 279 8.89 5.88 -13.05
C ALA A 279 8.51 4.88 -14.15
N MET A 280 7.55 4.00 -13.86
CA MET A 280 6.94 3.08 -14.83
C MET A 280 5.95 3.78 -15.78
N GLY A 281 5.64 5.08 -15.59
CA GLY A 281 4.70 5.84 -16.40
C GLY A 281 3.23 5.49 -16.14
N ILE A 282 2.91 4.90 -14.98
CA ILE A 282 1.55 4.48 -14.65
C ILE A 282 0.66 5.69 -14.38
N ASP A 283 -0.36 5.87 -15.21
CA ASP A 283 -1.40 6.88 -15.04
C ASP A 283 -2.57 6.34 -14.21
N ALA A 284 -2.95 5.08 -14.44
CA ALA A 284 -4.06 4.44 -13.75
C ALA A 284 -3.86 2.93 -13.59
N LEU A 285 -4.61 2.37 -12.64
CA LEU A 285 -4.67 0.94 -12.36
C LEU A 285 -6.13 0.48 -12.43
N THR A 286 -6.38 -0.58 -13.18
CA THR A 286 -7.67 -1.28 -13.16
C THR A 286 -7.51 -2.55 -12.34
N MET A 287 -8.23 -2.72 -11.24
CA MET A 287 -8.22 -3.97 -10.49
C MET A 287 -8.80 -5.09 -11.36
N ILE A 288 -8.00 -6.12 -11.62
CA ILE A 288 -8.43 -7.27 -12.45
C ILE A 288 -8.75 -8.51 -11.62
N LYS A 289 -8.14 -8.71 -10.45
CA LYS A 289 -8.45 -9.84 -9.58
C LYS A 289 -7.96 -9.62 -8.14
N PRO A 290 -8.76 -9.95 -7.11
CA PRO A 290 -8.30 -9.92 -5.73
C PRO A 290 -7.27 -11.04 -5.53
N TYR A 291 -6.15 -10.71 -4.91
CA TYR A 291 -5.11 -11.68 -4.55
C TYR A 291 -4.95 -11.75 -3.02
N VAL A 292 -4.44 -10.68 -2.42
CA VAL A 292 -4.41 -10.48 -0.97
C VAL A 292 -5.09 -9.16 -0.63
N THR A 293 -5.74 -9.08 0.53
CA THR A 293 -6.36 -7.84 1.01
C THR A 293 -5.37 -6.68 0.99
N GLY A 294 -5.72 -5.61 0.28
CA GLY A 294 -4.87 -4.42 0.11
C GLY A 294 -3.76 -4.56 -0.94
N ALA A 295 -3.65 -5.70 -1.63
CA ALA A 295 -2.69 -5.93 -2.71
C ALA A 295 -3.34 -6.76 -3.85
N PRO A 296 -4.34 -6.21 -4.57
CA PRO A 296 -4.94 -6.89 -5.71
C PRO A 296 -3.96 -6.98 -6.89
N LEU A 297 -4.28 -7.86 -7.84
CA LEU A 297 -3.65 -7.80 -9.16
C LEU A 297 -4.40 -6.76 -10.00
N CYS A 298 -3.64 -5.85 -10.59
CA CYS A 298 -4.16 -4.77 -11.43
C CYS A 298 -3.59 -4.84 -12.84
N GLN A 299 -4.31 -4.29 -13.80
CA GLN A 299 -3.79 -3.95 -15.12
C GLN A 299 -3.34 -2.48 -15.13
N VAL A 300 -2.18 -2.24 -15.71
CA VAL A 300 -1.57 -0.92 -15.89
C VAL A 300 -2.18 -0.21 -17.09
N SER A 301 -2.52 1.06 -16.91
CA SER A 301 -2.71 2.04 -17.98
C SER A 301 -1.54 3.03 -17.93
N ALA A 302 -0.71 3.01 -18.95
CA ALA A 302 0.50 3.82 -19.09
C ALA A 302 0.74 4.19 -20.57
N PRO A 303 -0.14 4.98 -21.21
CA PRO A 303 -0.10 5.23 -22.65
C PRO A 303 1.27 5.72 -23.13
N GLY A 304 1.84 5.05 -24.14
CA GLY A 304 3.15 5.40 -24.70
C GLY A 304 4.35 4.90 -23.90
N CYS A 305 4.13 4.20 -22.78
CA CYS A 305 5.18 3.51 -22.04
C CYS A 305 5.20 2.01 -22.36
N PRO A 306 6.37 1.34 -22.29
CA PRO A 306 6.47 -0.10 -22.57
C PRO A 306 5.56 -0.97 -21.68
N LEU A 307 5.31 -0.47 -20.46
CA LEU A 307 4.57 -1.15 -19.40
C LEU A 307 3.04 -1.07 -19.55
N ASP A 308 2.54 -0.38 -20.57
CA ASP A 308 1.10 -0.30 -20.83
C ASP A 308 0.48 -1.71 -20.98
N GLY A 309 -0.66 -1.92 -20.32
CA GLY A 309 -1.37 -3.20 -20.31
C GLY A 309 -0.74 -4.31 -19.46
N CYS A 310 0.42 -4.10 -18.83
CA CYS A 310 1.04 -5.08 -17.93
C CYS A 310 0.18 -5.36 -16.70
N GLN A 311 0.37 -6.54 -16.11
CA GLN A 311 -0.16 -6.87 -14.80
C GLN A 311 0.81 -6.37 -13.72
N VAL A 312 0.29 -5.66 -12.73
CA VAL A 312 1.06 -5.18 -11.59
C VAL A 312 0.39 -5.54 -10.28
N ASN A 313 1.20 -5.91 -9.30
CA ASN A 313 0.80 -6.06 -7.92
C ASN A 313 1.66 -5.15 -7.03
N PHE A 314 1.02 -4.29 -6.24
CA PHE A 314 1.69 -3.47 -5.24
C PHE A 314 1.52 -4.08 -3.86
N LYS A 315 2.62 -4.54 -3.27
CA LYS A 315 2.61 -5.22 -1.97
C LYS A 315 3.17 -4.31 -0.88
N GLY A 316 2.37 -4.05 0.16
CA GLY A 316 2.85 -3.44 1.39
C GLY A 316 3.91 -4.32 2.07
N GLY A 317 4.88 -3.71 2.77
CA GLY A 317 6.02 -4.44 3.34
C GLY A 317 5.63 -5.63 4.23
N GLN A 318 4.56 -5.48 5.03
CA GLN A 318 4.11 -6.50 5.98
C GLN A 318 2.99 -7.42 5.45
N VAL A 319 2.66 -7.35 4.15
CA VAL A 319 1.51 -8.05 3.57
C VAL A 319 1.89 -9.45 3.07
N GLY A 320 1.01 -10.43 3.27
CA GLY A 320 1.09 -11.74 2.62
C GLY A 320 1.84 -12.82 3.41
N ALA A 321 1.59 -14.07 3.03
CA ALA A 321 2.27 -15.26 3.57
C ALA A 321 3.68 -15.45 2.99
N VAL A 322 4.41 -16.47 3.45
CA VAL A 322 5.79 -16.75 3.00
C VAL A 322 5.88 -17.08 1.50
N ASP A 323 4.86 -17.75 0.96
CA ASP A 323 4.72 -18.16 -0.44
C ASP A 323 4.12 -17.07 -1.34
N TYR A 324 4.09 -15.81 -0.90
CA TYR A 324 3.41 -14.73 -1.62
C TYR A 324 3.86 -14.57 -3.07
N PHE A 325 5.17 -14.59 -3.35
CA PHE A 325 5.68 -14.37 -4.71
C PHE A 325 5.51 -15.58 -5.62
N THR A 326 5.67 -16.79 -5.09
CA THR A 326 5.44 -18.03 -5.84
C THR A 326 3.95 -18.18 -6.16
N GLY A 327 3.07 -17.97 -5.16
CA GLY A 327 1.63 -17.93 -5.35
C GLY A 327 1.17 -16.86 -6.36
N LEU A 328 1.83 -15.70 -6.41
CA LEU A 328 1.53 -14.65 -7.38
C LEU A 328 2.00 -15.00 -8.80
N ALA A 329 3.13 -15.71 -8.94
CA ALA A 329 3.60 -16.18 -10.24
C ALA A 329 2.64 -17.22 -10.85
N ASP A 330 2.12 -18.11 -10.02
CA ASP A 330 1.18 -19.18 -10.43
C ASP A 330 -0.28 -18.71 -10.48
N PHE A 331 -0.54 -17.45 -10.10
CA PHE A 331 -1.89 -16.90 -10.02
C PHE A 331 -2.57 -16.84 -11.41
N SER A 332 -3.80 -17.35 -11.48
CA SER A 332 -4.67 -17.36 -12.66
C SER A 332 -6.09 -17.02 -12.27
#